data_AF-A0A0S8FKG8-F1
#
_entry.id   AF-A0A0S8FKG8-F1
#
_cell.length_a   1.000
_cell.length_b   1.000
_cell.length_c   1.000
_cell.angle_alpha   90.00
_cell.angle_beta   90.00
_cell.angle_gamma   90.00
#
_symmetry.space_group_name_H-M   'P 1'
#
loop_
_entity.id
_entity.type
_entity.pdbx_description
1 polymer ?
#
loop_
_entity_poly.entity_id
_entity_poly.type
_entity_poly.pdbx_seq_one_letter_code
_entity_poly.pdbx_strand_id
1 'polypeptide(L)'
;MTTAAGWIERTLKYRFRDDQRLEQALTHRSAGGRHNERLEFLGDAVLGMIIAEVLYRHVPEASEGYLTRLRANLVRKETLAEIGAEMRLGDWLKLGTGELKSGGFRRASTLANGVEALLGAIYLDAGLGACRSAVERMYGERLRSLPPDQELKDPKTRLQELLQGRGLDLPDYALESASGEAHKRHFQVSCSVGALGFRTEASGRSRRQAEQRAAEAMIGKLGDD
;
A
#
# COMPACT_ATOMS: atom_id res chain seq x y z
N MET A 1 21.84 -16.79 -20.14
CA MET A 1 21.66 -16.52 -18.70
C MET A 1 20.81 -15.28 -18.55
N THR A 2 19.77 -15.30 -17.71
CA THR A 2 18.91 -14.14 -17.48
C THR A 2 19.62 -13.18 -16.53
N THR A 3 19.98 -11.99 -16.98
CA THR A 3 20.63 -10.95 -16.15
C THR A 3 19.59 -10.02 -15.55
N ALA A 4 19.95 -9.32 -14.45
CA ALA A 4 19.10 -8.29 -13.85
C ALA A 4 18.76 -7.18 -14.85
N ALA A 5 19.74 -6.76 -15.66
CA ALA A 5 19.55 -5.79 -16.73
C ALA A 5 18.52 -6.29 -17.78
N GLY A 6 18.63 -7.54 -18.21
CA GLY A 6 17.66 -8.11 -19.15
C GLY A 6 16.26 -8.27 -18.55
N TRP A 7 16.15 -8.52 -17.24
CA TRP A 7 14.87 -8.55 -16.55
C TRP A 7 14.22 -7.17 -16.51
N ILE A 8 14.93 -6.14 -16.05
CA ILE A 8 14.34 -4.81 -15.93
C ILE A 8 13.96 -4.22 -17.31
N GLU A 9 14.77 -4.50 -18.34
CA GLU A 9 14.46 -4.11 -19.71
C GLU A 9 13.19 -4.78 -20.24
N ARG A 10 12.97 -6.07 -19.95
CA ARG A 10 11.73 -6.74 -20.36
C ARG A 10 10.52 -6.25 -19.58
N THR A 11 10.65 -6.07 -18.27
CA THR A 11 9.55 -5.76 -17.35
C THR A 11 9.12 -4.30 -17.46
N LEU A 12 10.07 -3.36 -17.48
CA LEU A 12 9.79 -1.92 -17.47
C LEU A 12 10.09 -1.21 -18.80
N LYS A 13 10.58 -1.94 -19.81
CA LYS A 13 11.07 -1.34 -21.07
C LYS A 13 12.10 -0.23 -20.81
N TYR A 14 12.91 -0.41 -19.78
CA TYR A 14 13.93 0.53 -19.35
C TYR A 14 15.30 -0.14 -19.34
N ARG A 15 16.28 0.52 -19.96
CA ARG A 15 17.68 0.08 -19.96
C ARG A 15 18.51 1.09 -19.18
N PHE A 16 19.15 0.61 -18.11
CA PHE A 16 20.06 1.43 -17.32
C PHE A 16 21.28 1.84 -18.14
N ARG A 17 21.73 3.08 -17.94
CA ARG A 17 22.99 3.59 -18.48
C ARG A 17 24.16 3.21 -17.58
N ASP A 18 23.90 3.12 -16.28
CA ASP A 18 24.84 2.69 -15.25
C ASP A 18 24.32 1.43 -14.54
N ASP A 19 24.90 0.27 -14.87
CA ASP A 19 24.53 -1.01 -14.26
C ASP A 19 24.78 -1.05 -12.74
N GLN A 20 25.71 -0.21 -12.22
CA GLN A 20 25.95 -0.14 -10.78
C GLN A 20 24.76 0.48 -10.04
N ARG A 21 23.96 1.34 -10.70
CA ARG A 21 22.72 1.88 -10.10
C ARG A 21 21.68 0.79 -9.93
N LEU A 22 21.51 -0.06 -10.95
CA LEU A 22 20.59 -1.21 -10.88
C LEU A 22 21.06 -2.20 -9.80
N GLU A 23 22.36 -2.48 -9.75
CA GLU A 23 22.94 -3.32 -8.71
C GLU A 23 22.70 -2.75 -7.30
N GLN A 24 22.92 -1.44 -7.11
CA GLN A 24 22.64 -0.78 -5.83
C GLN A 24 21.16 -0.90 -5.44
N ALA A 25 20.24 -0.64 -6.37
CA ALA A 25 18.79 -0.71 -6.11
C ALA A 25 18.33 -2.10 -5.67
N LEU A 26 18.98 -3.14 -6.21
CA LEU A 26 18.70 -4.53 -5.88
C LEU A 26 19.43 -5.03 -4.64
N THR A 27 20.31 -4.23 -4.03
CA THR A 27 21.11 -4.63 -2.87
C THR A 27 20.45 -4.18 -1.58
N HIS A 28 19.88 -5.13 -0.83
CA HIS A 28 19.30 -4.88 0.47
C HIS A 28 20.38 -4.62 1.53
N ARG A 29 20.07 -3.79 2.54
CA ARG A 29 21.00 -3.43 3.62
C ARG A 29 21.69 -4.61 4.30
N SER A 30 21.04 -5.77 4.39
CA SER A 30 21.61 -6.97 5.00
C SER A 30 22.77 -7.58 4.23
N ALA A 31 22.90 -7.28 2.93
CA ALA A 31 24.05 -7.69 2.13
C ALA A 31 25.30 -6.80 2.38
N GLY A 32 25.14 -5.69 3.11
CA GLY A 32 26.21 -4.72 3.38
C GLY A 32 26.59 -3.90 2.14
N GLY A 33 27.65 -3.10 2.27
CA GLY A 33 28.19 -2.30 1.17
C GLY A 33 27.24 -1.18 0.71
N ARG A 34 27.25 -0.89 -0.60
CA ARG A 34 26.41 0.14 -1.22
C ARG A 34 25.00 -0.42 -1.47
N HIS A 35 24.11 -0.21 -0.52
CA HIS A 35 22.74 -0.74 -0.53
C HIS A 35 21.66 0.30 -0.94
N ASN A 36 20.41 -0.14 -0.93
CA ASN A 36 19.27 0.54 -1.55
C ASN A 36 18.53 1.56 -0.67
N GLU A 37 18.69 1.60 0.66
CA GLU A 37 17.91 2.49 1.57
C GLU A 37 17.91 3.99 1.16
N ARG A 38 19.01 4.51 0.61
CA ARG A 38 19.03 5.91 0.11
C ARG A 38 18.25 6.10 -1.18
N LEU A 39 18.22 5.07 -2.03
CA LEU A 39 17.43 5.07 -3.25
C LEU A 39 15.94 4.88 -2.94
N GLU A 40 15.61 4.05 -1.95
CA GLU A 40 14.27 3.89 -1.39
C GLU A 40 13.69 5.24 -0.97
N PHE A 41 14.42 5.97 -0.10
CA PHE A 41 14.02 7.31 0.35
C PHE A 41 13.72 8.27 -0.81
N LEU A 42 14.59 8.32 -1.82
CA LEU A 42 14.39 9.18 -2.99
C LEU A 42 13.23 8.69 -3.86
N GLY A 43 13.11 7.38 -4.03
CA GLY A 43 12.11 6.72 -4.84
C GLY A 43 10.69 6.92 -4.31
N ASP A 44 10.50 6.86 -3.00
CA ASP A 44 9.22 7.15 -2.34
C ASP A 44 8.73 8.57 -2.69
N ALA A 45 9.61 9.58 -2.53
CA ALA A 45 9.28 10.96 -2.87
C ALA A 45 8.94 11.14 -4.36
N VAL A 46 9.72 10.51 -5.25
CA VAL A 46 9.48 10.56 -6.71
C VAL A 46 8.16 9.88 -7.06
N LEU A 47 7.89 8.70 -6.49
CA LEU A 47 6.65 7.96 -6.71
C LEU A 47 5.43 8.76 -6.25
N GLY A 48 5.48 9.31 -5.03
CA GLY A 48 4.40 10.09 -4.45
C GLY A 48 4.03 11.29 -5.31
N MET A 49 5.02 11.96 -5.88
CA MET A 49 4.81 13.08 -6.81
C MET A 49 4.21 12.62 -8.14
N ILE A 50 4.75 11.56 -8.76
CA ILE A 50 4.24 11.04 -10.04
C ILE A 50 2.80 10.58 -9.91
N ILE A 51 2.46 9.83 -8.84
CA ILE A 51 1.09 9.37 -8.60
C ILE A 51 0.16 10.56 -8.37
N ALA A 52 0.57 11.57 -7.59
CA ALA A 52 -0.24 12.77 -7.40
C ALA A 52 -0.56 13.48 -8.72
N GLU A 53 0.44 13.64 -9.59
CA GLU A 53 0.29 14.27 -10.90
C GLU A 53 -0.59 13.44 -11.84
N VAL A 54 -0.43 12.11 -11.84
CA VAL A 54 -1.27 11.19 -12.62
C VAL A 54 -2.73 11.34 -12.20
N LEU A 55 -3.02 11.25 -10.89
CA LEU A 55 -4.37 11.37 -10.36
C LEU A 55 -5.00 12.73 -10.67
N TYR A 56 -4.25 13.82 -10.50
CA TYR A 56 -4.70 15.18 -10.82
C TYR A 56 -5.18 15.30 -12.27
N ARG A 57 -4.53 14.61 -13.21
CA ARG A 57 -4.93 14.61 -14.62
C ARG A 57 -6.05 13.62 -14.96
N HIS A 58 -6.08 12.46 -14.31
CA HIS A 58 -7.00 11.37 -14.67
C HIS A 58 -8.42 11.56 -14.13
N VAL A 59 -8.56 12.22 -12.98
CA VAL A 59 -9.86 12.47 -12.33
C VAL A 59 -10.01 13.95 -11.98
N PRO A 60 -10.13 14.85 -12.98
CA PRO A 60 -10.08 16.31 -12.78
C PRO A 60 -11.21 16.85 -11.88
N GLU A 61 -12.35 16.15 -11.82
CA GLU A 61 -13.50 16.53 -10.99
C GLU A 61 -13.44 15.95 -9.56
N ALA A 62 -12.38 15.20 -9.22
CA ALA A 62 -12.22 14.63 -7.90
C ALA A 62 -11.97 15.71 -6.84
N SER A 63 -12.58 15.54 -5.66
CA SER A 63 -12.24 16.36 -4.49
C SER A 63 -10.81 16.10 -4.02
N GLU A 64 -10.19 17.08 -3.36
CA GLU A 64 -8.86 16.94 -2.75
C GLU A 64 -8.80 15.72 -1.82
N GLY A 65 -9.83 15.52 -0.99
CA GLY A 65 -9.89 14.38 -0.07
C GLY A 65 -9.91 13.02 -0.79
N TYR A 66 -10.61 12.92 -1.92
CA TYR A 66 -10.62 11.70 -2.74
C TYR A 66 -9.25 11.46 -3.38
N LEU A 67 -8.62 12.50 -3.95
CA LEU A 67 -7.26 12.43 -4.51
C LEU A 67 -6.23 11.99 -3.46
N THR A 68 -6.31 12.54 -2.25
CA THR A 68 -5.42 12.19 -1.14
C THR A 68 -5.59 10.73 -0.72
N ARG A 69 -6.82 10.21 -0.64
CA ARG A 69 -7.10 8.79 -0.36
C ARG A 69 -6.61 7.87 -1.48
N LEU A 70 -6.86 8.23 -2.75
CA LEU A 70 -6.34 7.48 -3.91
C LEU A 70 -4.83 7.40 -3.88
N ARG A 71 -4.15 8.53 -3.69
CA ARG A 71 -2.68 8.56 -3.61
C ARG A 71 -2.18 7.66 -2.49
N ALA A 72 -2.72 7.81 -1.28
CA ALA A 72 -2.33 6.98 -0.14
C ALA A 72 -2.56 5.49 -0.40
N ASN A 73 -3.66 5.12 -1.07
CA ASN A 73 -3.93 3.75 -1.46
C ASN A 73 -2.91 3.22 -2.49
N LEU A 74 -2.49 4.04 -3.45
CA LEU A 74 -1.60 3.64 -4.52
C LEU A 74 -0.12 3.56 -4.08
N VAL A 75 0.32 4.41 -3.15
CA VAL A 75 1.73 4.44 -2.72
C VAL A 75 1.99 3.68 -1.42
N ARG A 76 0.97 3.09 -0.79
CA ARG A 76 1.19 2.31 0.43
C ARG A 76 1.99 1.04 0.15
N LYS A 77 2.68 0.60 1.19
CA LYS A 77 3.49 -0.62 1.23
C LYS A 77 2.80 -1.86 0.68
N GLU A 78 1.51 -2.07 0.95
CA GLU A 78 0.81 -3.27 0.45
C GLU A 78 0.75 -3.26 -1.08
N THR A 79 0.36 -2.15 -1.69
CA THR A 79 0.29 -1.98 -3.15
C THR A 79 1.67 -2.16 -3.79
N LEU A 80 2.71 -1.58 -3.18
CA LEU A 80 4.08 -1.71 -3.68
C LEU A 80 4.63 -3.13 -3.53
N ALA A 81 4.28 -3.83 -2.46
CA ALA A 81 4.64 -5.23 -2.29
C ALA A 81 3.97 -6.14 -3.33
N GLU A 82 2.71 -5.88 -3.67
CA GLU A 82 2.00 -6.59 -4.75
C GLU A 82 2.68 -6.35 -6.10
N ILE A 83 2.96 -5.09 -6.45
CA ILE A 83 3.69 -4.73 -7.67
C ILE A 83 5.06 -5.43 -7.72
N GLY A 84 5.82 -5.40 -6.61
CA GLY A 84 7.11 -6.08 -6.51
C GLY A 84 7.00 -7.60 -6.68
N ALA A 85 5.96 -8.22 -6.15
CA ALA A 85 5.68 -9.64 -6.32
C ALA A 85 5.31 -9.99 -7.77
N GLU A 86 4.42 -9.21 -8.40
CA GLU A 86 3.99 -9.37 -9.79
C GLU A 86 5.17 -9.30 -10.77
N MET A 87 6.11 -8.40 -10.51
CA MET A 87 7.34 -8.26 -11.29
C MET A 87 8.42 -9.32 -10.97
N ARG A 88 8.17 -10.19 -9.98
CA ARG A 88 9.13 -11.15 -9.44
C ARG A 88 10.43 -10.48 -8.96
N LEU A 89 10.33 -9.28 -8.40
CA LEU A 89 11.47 -8.50 -7.92
C LEU A 89 12.34 -9.28 -6.91
N GLY A 90 11.70 -10.06 -6.04
CA GLY A 90 12.39 -10.86 -5.02
C GLY A 90 13.47 -11.79 -5.57
N ASP A 91 13.30 -12.30 -6.79
CA ASP A 91 14.26 -13.21 -7.45
C ASP A 91 15.57 -12.50 -7.82
N TRP A 92 15.57 -11.16 -7.86
CA TRP A 92 16.70 -10.32 -8.27
C TRP A 92 17.36 -9.58 -7.11
N LEU A 93 16.76 -9.63 -5.90
CA LEU A 93 17.29 -8.95 -4.73
C LEU A 93 18.53 -9.67 -4.19
N LYS A 94 19.58 -8.89 -3.91
CA LYS A 94 20.78 -9.35 -3.21
C LYS A 94 20.56 -9.16 -1.71
N LEU A 95 20.50 -10.27 -0.99
CA LEU A 95 20.25 -10.32 0.44
C LEU A 95 21.43 -10.96 1.16
N GLY A 96 21.73 -10.50 2.38
CA GLY A 96 22.63 -11.21 3.28
C GLY A 96 22.10 -12.61 3.62
N THR A 97 22.99 -13.53 3.98
CA THR A 97 22.67 -14.95 4.18
C THR A 97 21.57 -15.19 5.21
N GLY A 98 21.58 -14.46 6.34
CA GLY A 98 20.55 -14.57 7.36
C GLY A 98 19.17 -14.08 6.87
N GLU A 99 19.16 -12.97 6.14
CA GLU A 99 17.96 -12.40 5.57
C GLU A 99 17.33 -13.34 4.53
N LEU A 100 18.16 -13.91 3.66
CA LEU A 100 17.72 -14.89 2.67
C LEU A 100 17.11 -16.14 3.33
N LYS A 101 17.77 -16.68 4.36
CA LYS A 101 17.28 -17.86 5.12
C LYS A 101 15.94 -17.59 5.81
N SER A 102 15.70 -16.36 6.27
CA SER A 102 14.42 -15.97 6.88
C SER A 102 13.30 -15.67 5.87
N GLY A 103 13.56 -15.83 4.57
CA GLY A 103 12.58 -15.56 3.52
C GLY A 103 12.43 -14.09 3.16
N GLY A 104 13.44 -13.26 3.43
CA GLY A 104 13.41 -11.81 3.20
C GLY A 104 13.03 -11.39 1.79
N PHE A 105 13.37 -12.19 0.78
CA PHE A 105 13.03 -11.94 -0.64
C PHE A 105 11.53 -11.96 -0.95
N ARG A 106 10.71 -12.54 -0.06
CA ARG A 106 9.23 -12.56 -0.18
C ARG A 106 8.55 -11.61 0.79
N ARG A 107 9.30 -10.94 1.67
CA ARG A 107 8.70 -10.07 2.69
C ARG A 107 8.16 -8.80 2.03
N ALA A 108 6.93 -8.43 2.38
CA ALA A 108 6.26 -7.27 1.82
C ALA A 108 7.07 -5.97 1.92
N SER A 109 7.75 -5.70 3.05
CA SER A 109 8.67 -4.54 3.14
C SER A 109 9.81 -4.62 2.15
N THR A 110 10.48 -5.76 2.05
CA THR A 110 11.63 -5.89 1.15
C THR A 110 11.22 -5.64 -0.31
N LEU A 111 10.05 -6.15 -0.71
CA LEU A 111 9.52 -5.93 -2.06
C LEU A 111 9.13 -4.47 -2.29
N ALA A 112 8.37 -3.87 -1.36
CA ALA A 112 7.96 -2.47 -1.47
C ALA A 112 9.17 -1.52 -1.56
N ASN A 113 10.11 -1.66 -0.62
CA ASN A 113 11.34 -0.88 -0.59
C ASN A 113 12.19 -1.06 -1.86
N GLY A 114 12.20 -2.28 -2.42
CA GLY A 114 12.88 -2.54 -3.69
C GLY A 114 12.23 -1.86 -4.89
N VAL A 115 10.89 -1.76 -4.92
CA VAL A 115 10.17 -0.99 -5.96
C VAL A 115 10.54 0.49 -5.87
N GLU A 116 10.50 1.08 -4.68
CA GLU A 116 10.91 2.47 -4.44
C GLU A 116 12.37 2.67 -4.85
N ALA A 117 13.27 1.78 -4.43
CA ALA A 117 14.69 1.88 -4.78
C ALA A 117 14.94 1.81 -6.29
N LEU A 118 14.18 1.01 -7.04
CA LEU A 118 14.26 0.99 -8.51
C LEU A 118 13.83 2.33 -9.10
N LEU A 119 12.76 2.93 -8.60
CA LEU A 119 12.31 4.25 -9.05
C LEU A 119 13.34 5.34 -8.73
N GLY A 120 13.93 5.32 -7.54
CA GLY A 120 15.02 6.21 -7.16
C GLY A 120 16.25 6.05 -8.05
N ALA A 121 16.60 4.81 -8.44
CA ALA A 121 17.69 4.53 -9.35
C ALA A 121 17.41 5.01 -10.79
N ILE A 122 16.21 4.76 -11.32
CA ILE A 122 15.77 5.24 -12.65
C ILE A 122 15.78 6.77 -12.67
N TYR A 123 15.34 7.42 -11.60
CA TYR A 123 15.34 8.87 -11.48
C TYR A 123 16.75 9.45 -11.62
N LEU A 124 17.72 8.89 -10.90
CA LEU A 124 19.12 9.33 -10.97
C LEU A 124 19.79 9.00 -12.31
N ASP A 125 19.28 8.03 -13.06
CA ASP A 125 19.85 7.58 -14.32
C ASP A 125 19.30 8.33 -15.54
N ALA A 126 18.00 8.66 -15.55
CA ALA A 126 17.29 9.24 -16.69
C ALA A 126 16.20 10.28 -16.35
N GLY A 127 15.99 10.62 -15.08
CA GLY A 127 15.07 11.67 -14.64
C GLY A 127 13.58 11.27 -14.66
N LEU A 128 12.72 12.27 -14.43
CA LEU A 128 11.28 12.05 -14.17
C LEU A 128 10.52 11.39 -15.32
N GLY A 129 10.86 11.69 -16.58
CA GLY A 129 10.16 11.10 -17.73
C GLY A 129 10.28 9.57 -17.77
N ALA A 130 11.48 9.06 -17.45
CA ALA A 130 11.72 7.62 -17.36
C ALA A 130 10.99 7.00 -16.17
N CYS A 131 10.99 7.67 -15.00
CA CYS A 131 10.22 7.21 -13.84
C CYS A 131 8.73 7.14 -14.13
N ARG A 132 8.16 8.15 -14.81
CA ARG A 132 6.73 8.14 -15.19
C ARG A 132 6.39 6.92 -16.03
N SER A 133 7.20 6.67 -17.06
CA SER A 133 7.03 5.51 -17.94
C SER A 133 7.13 4.18 -17.17
N ALA A 134 8.04 4.11 -16.18
CA ALA A 134 8.17 2.94 -15.32
C ALA A 134 6.95 2.77 -14.40
N VAL A 135 6.48 3.84 -13.75
CA VAL A 135 5.30 3.82 -12.87
C VAL A 135 4.05 3.40 -13.64
N GLU A 136 3.80 3.96 -14.83
CA GLU A 136 2.65 3.58 -15.66
C GLU A 136 2.63 2.09 -15.98
N ARG A 137 3.80 1.50 -16.25
CA ARG A 137 3.94 0.05 -16.51
C ARG A 137 3.77 -0.79 -15.25
N MET A 138 4.34 -0.35 -14.13
CA MET A 138 4.24 -1.03 -12.84
C MET A 138 2.79 -1.10 -12.35
N TYR A 139 2.06 0.01 -12.48
CA TYR A 139 0.71 0.11 -11.94
C TYR A 139 -0.34 -0.46 -12.89
N GLY A 140 -0.16 -0.34 -14.21
CA GLY A 140 -1.01 -0.99 -15.20
C GLY A 140 -2.51 -0.73 -15.00
N GLU A 141 -3.28 -1.78 -14.66
CA GLU A 141 -4.72 -1.66 -14.39
C GLU A 141 -5.04 -0.81 -13.15
N ARG A 142 -4.15 -0.73 -12.16
CA ARG A 142 -4.39 0.03 -10.92
C ARG A 142 -4.59 1.52 -11.17
N LEU A 143 -4.01 2.07 -12.24
CA LEU A 143 -4.23 3.46 -12.66
C LEU A 143 -5.39 3.60 -13.67
N ARG A 144 -5.79 2.51 -14.33
CA ARG A 144 -6.89 2.51 -15.31
C ARG A 144 -8.27 2.27 -14.68
N SER A 145 -8.31 1.58 -13.55
CA SER A 145 -9.53 1.25 -12.80
C SER A 145 -9.39 1.72 -11.36
N LEU A 146 -9.55 3.02 -11.13
CA LEU A 146 -9.49 3.62 -9.80
C LEU A 146 -10.78 3.30 -9.03
N PRO A 147 -10.69 2.88 -7.75
CA PRO A 147 -11.86 2.62 -6.93
C PRO A 147 -12.62 3.93 -6.63
N PRO A 148 -13.96 3.88 -6.48
CA PRO A 148 -14.74 5.04 -6.08
C PRO A 148 -14.37 5.49 -4.66
N ASP A 149 -14.60 6.77 -4.36
CA ASP A 149 -14.19 7.37 -3.08
C ASP A 149 -14.71 6.61 -1.84
N GLN A 150 -15.94 6.11 -1.93
CA GLN A 150 -16.58 5.39 -0.82
C GLN A 150 -15.87 4.07 -0.46
N GLU A 151 -15.23 3.42 -1.41
CA GLU A 151 -14.49 2.17 -1.17
C GLU A 151 -13.12 2.41 -0.51
N LEU A 152 -12.60 3.64 -0.63
CA LEU A 152 -11.30 4.02 -0.05
C LEU A 152 -11.42 4.51 1.40
N LYS A 153 -12.62 4.90 1.82
CA LYS A 153 -12.88 5.32 3.20
C LYS A 153 -12.91 4.11 4.11
N ASP A 154 -12.28 4.21 5.28
CA ASP A 154 -12.33 3.11 6.21
C ASP A 154 -13.75 2.93 6.78
N PRO A 155 -14.14 1.70 7.15
CA PRO A 155 -15.52 1.39 7.54
C PRO A 155 -16.06 2.26 8.68
N LYS A 156 -15.19 2.75 9.59
CA LYS A 156 -15.62 3.64 10.67
C LYS A 156 -16.05 5.00 10.13
N THR A 157 -15.27 5.58 9.21
CA THR A 157 -15.61 6.84 8.55
C THR A 157 -16.88 6.69 7.71
N ARG A 158 -17.01 5.58 6.96
CA ARG A 158 -18.23 5.29 6.18
C ARG A 158 -19.47 5.23 7.08
N LEU A 159 -19.38 4.52 8.21
CA LEU A 159 -20.50 4.41 9.16
C LEU A 159 -20.83 5.77 9.79
N GLN A 160 -19.82 6.55 10.17
CA GLN A 160 -20.00 7.88 10.72
C GLN A 160 -20.74 8.80 9.73
N GLU A 161 -20.30 8.86 8.47
CA GLU A 161 -20.95 9.68 7.45
C GLU A 161 -22.38 9.22 7.17
N LEU A 162 -22.63 7.90 7.15
CA LEU A 162 -23.96 7.33 6.98
C LEU A 162 -24.92 7.76 8.08
N LEU A 163 -24.50 7.67 9.34
CA LEU A 163 -25.32 8.04 10.50
C LEU A 163 -25.58 9.55 10.55
N GLN A 164 -24.53 10.36 10.33
CA GLN A 164 -24.66 11.81 10.28
C GLN A 164 -25.59 12.25 9.12
N GLY A 165 -25.49 11.61 7.96
CA GLY A 165 -26.39 11.86 6.82
C GLY A 165 -27.85 11.51 7.09
N ARG A 166 -28.12 10.59 8.03
CA ARG A 166 -29.46 10.25 8.54
C ARG A 166 -29.89 11.13 9.74
N GLY A 167 -29.06 12.08 10.17
CA GLY A 167 -29.33 12.91 11.36
C GLY A 167 -29.25 12.14 12.68
N LEU A 168 -28.52 11.02 12.71
CA LEU A 168 -28.34 10.17 13.88
C LEU A 168 -27.01 10.49 14.58
N ASP A 169 -26.93 10.12 15.86
CA ASP A 169 -25.69 10.21 16.64
C ASP A 169 -24.60 9.28 16.10
N LEU A 170 -23.34 9.58 16.47
CA LEU A 170 -22.17 8.79 16.13
C LEU A 170 -22.23 7.38 16.76
N PRO A 171 -21.56 6.38 16.14
CA PRO A 171 -21.54 5.03 16.68
C PRO A 171 -20.61 4.92 17.89
N ASP A 172 -21.05 4.16 18.90
CA ASP A 172 -20.24 3.84 20.08
C ASP A 172 -19.48 2.53 19.88
N TYR A 173 -18.21 2.50 20.27
CA TYR A 173 -17.37 1.30 20.22
C TYR A 173 -16.92 0.89 21.62
N ALA A 174 -17.17 -0.36 22.01
CA ALA A 174 -16.71 -0.92 23.28
C ALA A 174 -15.80 -2.13 23.07
N LEU A 175 -14.68 -2.19 23.81
CA LEU A 175 -13.82 -3.37 23.84
C LEU A 175 -14.45 -4.40 24.79
N GLU A 176 -14.93 -5.51 24.24
CA GLU A 176 -15.58 -6.58 24.99
C GLU A 176 -14.57 -7.55 25.60
N SER A 177 -13.54 -7.90 24.83
CA SER A 177 -12.47 -8.77 25.33
C SER A 177 -11.16 -8.57 24.57
N ALA A 178 -10.05 -8.87 25.24
CA ALA A 178 -8.73 -9.00 24.63
C ALA A 178 -8.07 -10.26 25.16
N SER A 179 -7.72 -11.20 24.28
CA SER A 179 -7.19 -12.51 24.63
C SER A 179 -6.01 -12.90 23.75
N GLY A 180 -5.25 -13.91 24.16
CA GLY A 180 -4.08 -14.42 23.44
C GLY A 180 -2.75 -13.77 23.85
N GLU A 181 -1.66 -14.40 23.45
CA GLU A 181 -0.30 -13.94 23.74
C GLU A 181 0.01 -12.62 23.03
N ALA A 182 1.00 -11.85 23.52
CA ALA A 182 1.31 -10.52 22.99
C ALA A 182 1.48 -10.45 21.46
N HIS A 183 2.02 -11.50 20.85
CA HIS A 183 2.25 -11.61 19.40
C HIS A 183 1.10 -12.29 18.62
N LYS A 184 0.04 -12.73 19.32
CA LYS A 184 -1.18 -13.36 18.79
C LYS A 184 -2.43 -12.86 19.52
N ARG A 185 -2.48 -11.55 19.83
CA ARG A 185 -3.64 -10.98 20.51
C ARG A 185 -4.85 -10.92 19.58
N HIS A 186 -5.99 -11.27 20.13
CA HIS A 186 -7.31 -11.12 19.54
C HIS A 186 -8.11 -10.12 20.36
N PHE A 187 -8.74 -9.18 19.69
CA PHE A 187 -9.60 -8.17 20.29
C PHE A 187 -11.02 -8.39 19.78
N GLN A 188 -12.00 -8.39 20.67
CA GLN A 188 -13.42 -8.39 20.34
C GLN A 188 -13.99 -7.03 20.70
N VAL A 189 -14.65 -6.40 19.72
CA VAL A 189 -15.23 -5.06 19.85
C VAL A 189 -16.67 -5.11 19.41
N SER A 190 -17.53 -4.42 20.15
CA SER A 190 -18.90 -4.13 19.73
C SER A 190 -19.01 -2.72 19.16
N CYS A 191 -19.93 -2.55 18.22
CA CYS A 191 -20.35 -1.27 17.64
C CYS A 191 -21.85 -1.13 17.89
N SER A 192 -22.29 -0.02 18.47
CA SER A 192 -23.70 0.27 18.74
C SER A 192 -24.14 1.60 18.17
N VAL A 193 -25.38 1.64 17.67
CA VAL A 193 -26.07 2.87 17.22
C VAL A 193 -27.29 3.05 18.10
N GLY A 194 -27.15 3.88 19.14
CA GLY A 194 -28.15 4.02 20.21
C GLY A 194 -29.55 4.36 19.69
N ALA A 195 -29.64 5.28 18.74
CA ALA A 195 -30.91 5.73 18.15
C ALA A 195 -31.71 4.62 17.45
N LEU A 196 -31.05 3.56 16.97
CA LEU A 196 -31.69 2.44 16.26
C LEU A 196 -31.73 1.15 17.10
N GLY A 197 -31.14 1.16 18.30
CA GLY A 197 -31.01 -0.04 19.13
C GLY A 197 -30.15 -1.14 18.49
N PHE A 198 -29.39 -0.83 17.45
CA PHE A 198 -28.58 -1.80 16.74
C PHE A 198 -27.22 -1.98 17.41
N ARG A 199 -26.80 -3.24 17.48
CA ARG A 199 -25.49 -3.66 17.94
C ARG A 199 -24.92 -4.72 17.02
N THR A 200 -23.64 -4.59 16.69
CA THR A 200 -22.84 -5.58 15.97
C THR A 200 -21.55 -5.85 16.75
N GLU A 201 -20.94 -7.00 16.52
CA GLU A 201 -19.68 -7.38 17.13
C GLU A 201 -18.72 -7.93 16.08
N ALA A 202 -17.43 -7.67 16.25
CA ALA A 202 -16.41 -8.29 15.42
C ALA A 202 -15.09 -8.45 16.17
N SER A 203 -14.26 -9.37 15.67
CA SER A 203 -12.93 -9.63 16.18
C SER A 203 -11.83 -9.23 15.20
N GLY A 204 -10.66 -8.87 15.73
CA GLY A 204 -9.49 -8.48 14.96
C GLY A 204 -8.19 -8.72 15.70
N ARG A 205 -7.07 -8.74 14.96
CA ARG A 205 -5.70 -8.86 15.50
C ARG A 205 -5.20 -7.58 16.17
N SER A 206 -5.95 -6.50 16.01
CA SER A 206 -5.78 -5.23 16.71
C SER A 206 -7.14 -4.65 17.03
N ARG A 207 -7.22 -3.80 18.06
CA ARG A 207 -8.44 -3.06 18.40
C ARG A 207 -8.99 -2.29 17.20
N ARG A 208 -8.12 -1.59 16.45
CA ARG A 208 -8.51 -0.86 15.23
C ARG A 208 -9.15 -1.77 14.18
N GLN A 209 -8.57 -2.95 13.94
CA GLN A 209 -9.13 -3.90 12.98
C GLN A 209 -10.49 -4.45 13.45
N ALA A 210 -10.65 -4.73 14.75
CA ALA A 210 -11.91 -5.18 15.32
C ALA A 210 -13.00 -4.10 15.19
N GLU A 211 -12.69 -2.84 15.51
CA GLU A 211 -13.58 -1.69 15.33
C GLU A 211 -14.03 -1.52 13.88
N GLN A 212 -13.11 -1.57 12.92
CA GLN A 212 -13.44 -1.45 11.49
C GLN A 212 -14.35 -2.59 11.00
N ARG A 213 -14.13 -3.81 11.46
CA ARG A 213 -15.00 -4.95 11.11
C ARG A 213 -16.39 -4.84 11.74
N ALA A 214 -16.47 -4.37 12.98
CA ALA A 214 -17.75 -4.14 13.64
C ALA A 214 -18.54 -3.02 12.94
N ALA A 215 -17.85 -1.98 12.49
CA ALA A 215 -18.42 -0.91 11.68
C ALA A 215 -18.96 -1.42 10.33
N GLU A 216 -18.19 -2.25 9.61
CA GLU A 216 -18.63 -2.85 8.34
C GLU A 216 -19.88 -3.71 8.53
N ALA A 217 -19.93 -4.51 9.60
CA ALA A 217 -21.12 -5.29 9.94
C ALA A 217 -22.33 -4.40 10.25
N MET A 218 -22.10 -3.24 10.90
CA MET A 218 -23.17 -2.27 11.16
C MET A 218 -23.67 -1.61 9.88
N ILE A 219 -22.77 -1.24 8.95
CA ILE A 219 -23.16 -0.70 7.64
C ILE A 219 -24.04 -1.71 6.90
N GLY A 220 -23.66 -2.99 6.87
CA GLY A 220 -24.49 -4.04 6.27
C GLY A 220 -25.87 -4.12 6.90
N LYS A 221 -25.93 -4.13 8.25
CA LYS A 221 -27.19 -4.15 8.99
C LYS A 221 -28.09 -2.93 8.73
N LEU A 222 -27.51 -1.76 8.47
CA LEU A 222 -28.24 -0.52 8.14
C LEU A 222 -28.67 -0.41 6.67
N GLY A 223 -28.15 -1.28 5.81
CA GLY A 223 -28.48 -1.36 4.38
C GLY A 223 -29.57 -2.39 4.05
N ASP A 224 -29.86 -3.30 4.98
CA ASP A 224 -30.95 -4.29 4.87
C ASP A 224 -32.32 -3.74 5.37
N ASP A 225 -32.36 -2.49 5.85
CA ASP A 225 -33.57 -1.72 6.23
C ASP A 225 -33.85 -0.60 5.21
#